data_AF-A0A7I9YNI7-F1
#
_entry.id   AF-A0A7I9YNI7-F1
#
_cell.length_a   1.000
_cell.length_b   1.000
_cell.length_c   1.000
_cell.angle_alpha   90.00
_cell.angle_beta   90.00
_cell.angle_gamma   90.00
#
_symmetry.space_group_name_H-M   'P 1'
#
loop_
_entity.id
_entity.type
_entity.pdbx_description
1 polymer ?
#
loop_
_entity_poly.entity_id
_entity_poly.type
_entity_poly.pdbx_seq_one_letter_code
_entity_poly.pdbx_strand_id
1 'polypeptide(L)' 'MRKSKKTRDQLLNELRDAYEGGASIRNLAAATGRSYGSVHSLLLESGTTMRSRGGPNHISKARAERV' A
#
# COMPACT_ATOMS: atom_id res chain seq x y z
N MET A 1 -7.67 11.02 -21.36
CA MET A 1 -8.65 10.49 -20.38
C MET A 1 -8.28 11.00 -18.99
N ARG A 2 -9.03 11.95 -18.42
CA ARG A 2 -8.77 12.45 -17.05
C ARG A 2 -9.31 11.42 -16.06
N LYS A 3 -8.42 10.68 -15.40
CA LYS A 3 -8.76 9.75 -14.31
C LYS A 3 -9.62 10.53 -13.31
N SER A 4 -10.86 10.07 -13.10
CA SER A 4 -11.82 10.69 -12.18
C SER A 4 -11.12 11.06 -10.88
N LYS A 5 -11.15 12.35 -10.51
CA LYS A 5 -10.60 12.84 -9.24
C LYS A 5 -11.50 12.32 -8.11
N LYS A 6 -11.39 11.03 -7.75
CA LYS A 6 -11.55 10.68 -6.33
C LYS A 6 -10.57 11.59 -5.59
N THR A 7 -11.06 12.33 -4.60
CA THR A 7 -10.18 13.19 -3.82
C THR A 7 -9.09 12.32 -3.20
N ARG A 8 -7.88 12.86 -3.07
CA ARG A 8 -6.75 12.17 -2.45
C ARG A 8 -7.19 11.54 -1.14
N ASP A 9 -7.97 12.28 -0.36
CA ASP A 9 -8.53 11.87 0.94
C ASP A 9 -9.48 10.67 0.87
N GLN A 10 -10.35 10.62 -0.14
CA GLN A 10 -11.23 9.45 -0.35
C GLN A 10 -10.43 8.19 -0.63
N LEU A 11 -9.38 8.31 -1.46
CA LEU A 11 -8.51 7.19 -1.77
C LEU A 11 -7.69 6.75 -0.55
N LEU A 12 -7.21 7.71 0.26
CA LEU A 12 -6.48 7.43 1.50
C LEU A 12 -7.35 6.67 2.49
N ASN A 13 -8.59 7.12 2.71
CA ASN A 13 -9.53 6.43 3.60
C ASN A 13 -9.86 5.02 3.07
N GLU A 14 -10.18 4.87 1.79
CA GLU A 14 -10.50 3.56 1.20
C GLU A 14 -9.34 2.56 1.31
N LEU A 15 -8.11 3.03 1.09
CA LEU A 15 -6.91 2.21 1.26
C LEU A 15 -6.67 1.82 2.71
N ARG A 16 -6.84 2.76 3.65
CA ARG A 16 -6.73 2.50 5.08
C ARG A 16 -7.76 1.47 5.51
N ASP A 17 -9.03 1.70 5.22
CA ASP A 17 -10.14 0.86 5.68
C ASP A 17 -9.96 -0.57 5.16
N ALA A 18 -9.56 -0.73 3.90
CA ALA A 18 -9.27 -2.04 3.33
C ALA A 18 -8.03 -2.71 3.96
N TYR A 19 -6.97 -1.96 4.26
CA TYR A 19 -5.77 -2.46 4.94
C TYR A 19 -6.06 -2.90 6.39
N GLU A 20 -6.83 -2.09 7.12
CA GLU A 20 -7.30 -2.39 8.47
C GLU A 20 -8.22 -3.61 8.49
N GLY A 21 -9.07 -3.76 7.47
CA GLY A 21 -9.85 -4.96 7.20
C GLY A 21 -9.03 -6.22 6.86
N GLY A 22 -7.70 -6.12 6.78
CA GLY A 22 -6.79 -7.25 6.56
C GLY A 22 -6.29 -7.42 5.13
N ALA A 23 -6.60 -6.49 4.22
CA ALA A 23 -6.05 -6.53 2.88
C ALA A 23 -4.53 -6.27 2.90
N SER A 24 -3.78 -7.06 2.14
CA SER A 24 -2.36 -6.83 1.93
C SER A 24 -2.12 -5.65 0.97
N ILE A 25 -1.00 -4.94 1.12
CA ILE A 25 -0.59 -3.84 0.23
C ILE A 25 -0.57 -4.28 -1.25
N ARG A 26 -0.21 -5.55 -1.52
CA ARG A 26 -0.27 -6.12 -2.89
C ARG A 26 -1.70 -6.20 -3.44
N ASN A 27 -2.67 -6.60 -2.62
CA ASN A 27 -4.08 -6.63 -3.04
C ASN A 27 -4.60 -5.22 -3.29
N LEU A 28 -4.25 -4.27 -2.42
CA LEU A 28 -4.61 -2.86 -2.58
C LEU A 28 -4.01 -2.26 -3.85
N ALA A 29 -2.76 -2.58 -4.17
CA ALA A 29 -2.08 -2.20 -5.40
C ALA A 29 -2.80 -2.76 -6.64
N ALA A 30 -3.17 -4.04 -6.62
CA ALA A 30 -3.92 -4.67 -7.70
C ALA A 30 -5.32 -4.06 -7.86
N ALA A 31 -6.05 -3.85 -6.76
CA ALA A 31 -7.40 -3.27 -6.75
C ALA A 31 -7.43 -1.82 -7.23
N THR A 32 -6.42 -1.02 -6.86
CA THR A 32 -6.32 0.40 -7.28
C THR A 32 -5.60 0.60 -8.61
N GLY A 33 -4.99 -0.46 -9.18
CA GLY A 33 -4.14 -0.38 -10.35
C GLY A 33 -2.93 0.53 -10.12
N ARG A 34 -2.38 0.54 -8.91
CA ARG A 34 -1.22 1.36 -8.49
C ARG A 34 -0.04 0.48 -8.14
N SER A 35 1.16 1.06 -8.21
CA SER A 35 2.35 0.35 -7.76
C SER A 35 2.33 0.16 -6.24
N TYR A 36 3.00 -0.90 -5.77
CA TYR A 36 3.19 -1.16 -4.33
C TYR A 36 3.74 0.07 -3.60
N GLY A 37 4.77 0.71 -4.15
CA GLY A 37 5.36 1.91 -3.54
C GLY A 37 4.36 3.07 -3.46
N SER A 38 3.54 3.27 -4.48
CA SER A 38 2.51 4.31 -4.46
C SER A 38 1.45 4.03 -3.39
N VAL A 39 1.02 2.78 -3.21
CA VAL A 39 0.08 2.39 -2.16
C VAL A 39 0.72 2.49 -0.77
N HIS A 40 2.00 2.12 -0.64
CA HIS A 40 2.73 2.24 0.61
C HIS A 40 2.86 3.70 1.06
N SER A 41 3.21 4.62 0.15
CA SER A 41 3.22 6.06 0.45
C SER A 41 1.83 6.59 0.80
N LEU A 42 0.79 6.13 0.12
CA LEU A 42 -0.60 6.48 0.44
C LEU A 42 -0.99 5.98 1.84
N LEU A 43 -0.65 4.76 2.22
CA LEU A 43 -0.93 4.22 3.56
C LEU A 43 -0.18 4.96 4.67
N LEU A 44 1.04 5.43 4.39
CA LEU A 44 1.78 6.28 5.33
C LEU A 44 1.13 7.66 5.46
N GLU A 45 0.69 8.25 4.35
CA GLU A 45 0.02 9.55 4.31
C GLU A 45 -1.38 9.49 4.96
N SER A 46 -2.07 8.36 4.91
CA SER A 46 -3.35 8.14 5.61
C SER A 46 -3.19 7.95 7.12
N GLY A 47 -1.95 7.92 7.63
CA GLY A 47 -1.65 7.68 9.05
C GLY A 47 -1.94 6.24 9.49
N THR A 48 -2.02 5.29 8.55
CA THR A 48 -2.32 3.90 8.86
C THR A 48 -1.15 3.26 9.60
N THR A 49 -1.44 2.53 10.68
CA THR A 49 -0.42 1.77 11.39
C THR A 49 0.00 0.57 10.55
N MET A 50 1.22 0.61 10.04
CA MET A 50 1.77 -0.49 9.26
C MET A 50 1.83 -1.75 10.11
N ARG A 51 1.09 -2.77 9.70
CA ARG A 51 1.18 -4.11 10.28
C ARG A 51 2.58 -4.61 10.02
N SER A 52 3.25 -5.03 11.09
CA SER A 52 4.57 -5.65 10.98
C SER A 52 4.48 -6.79 9.96
N ARG A 53 5.42 -6.88 9.02
CA ARG A 53 5.43 -7.88 7.93
C ARG A 53 5.73 -9.31 8.45
N GLY A 54 5.30 -9.62 9.67
CA GLY A 54 5.64 -10.82 10.42
C GLY A 54 4.68 -11.96 10.13
N GLY A 55 4.96 -12.67 9.05
CA GLY A 55 4.71 -14.11 8.96
C GLY A 55 6.05 -14.79 8.63
N PRO A 56 6.26 -16.10 8.90
CA PRO A 56 7.53 -16.82 8.71
C PRO A 56 8.17 -16.80 7.30
N ASN A 57 7.59 -16.07 6.34
CA ASN A 57 8.14 -15.86 4.99
C ASN A 57 8.98 -14.58 4.88
N HIS A 58 9.85 -14.30 5.86
CA HIS A 58 10.91 -13.30 5.71
C HIS A 58 12.14 -13.96 5.08
N ILE A 59 12.02 -14.35 3.80
CA ILE A 59 13.23 -14.47 2.99
C ILE A 59 13.75 -13.06 2.78
N SER A 60 14.75 -12.71 3.56
CA SER A 60 15.69 -11.62 3.39
C SER A 60 16.21 -11.61 1.95
N LYS A 61 15.47 -11.01 1.01
CA LYS A 61 16.09 -10.63 -0.26
C LYS A 61 16.90 -9.38 0.04
N ALA A 62 18.18 -9.66 0.23
CA ALA A 62 19.32 -8.75 0.23
C ALA A 62 19.01 -7.38 -0.38
N ARG A 63 19.46 -6.35 0.34
CA ARG A 63 20.13 -5.16 -0.21
C ARG A 63 20.30 -5.27 -1.73
N ALA A 64 19.32 -4.77 -2.48
CA ALA A 64 19.47 -4.52 -3.90
C ALA A 64 20.42 -3.32 -4.02
N GLU A 65 21.72 -3.62 -3.99
CA GLU A 65 22.67 -3.25 -5.04
C GLU A 65 22.22 -2.01 -5.84
N ARG A 66 22.64 -0.85 -5.36
CA ARG A 66 22.96 0.29 -6.20
C ARG A 66 24.48 0.29 -6.33
N VAL A 67 24.97 -0.33 -7.41
CA VAL A 67 26.27 -0.06 -8.03
C VAL A 67 26.11 1.18 -8.91
#